data_AF-A0AAE4JVL8-F1
#
_entry.id   AF-A0AAE4JVL8-F1
#
_cell.length_a   1.000
_cell.length_b   1.000
_cell.length_c   1.000
_cell.angle_alpha   90.00
_cell.angle_beta   90.00
_cell.angle_gamma   90.00
#
_symmetry.space_group_name_H-M   'P 1'
#
loop_
_entity.id
_entity.type
_entity.pdbx_description
1 polymer ?
#
loop_
_entity_poly.entity_id
_entity_poly.type
_entity_poly.pdbx_seq_one_letter_code
_entity_poly.pdbx_strand_id
1 'polypeptide(L)' 'MSNAIDNQVARIPICEISPRLAQAGQQERSIYQVSPAGYGIHWPLIDEDLSIEGLLKIAQKLSVTTV' A
#
# COMPACT_ATOMS: atom_id res chain seq x y z
N MET A 1 17.36 -16.70 18.13
CA MET A 1 17.28 -15.38 17.48
C MET A 1 16.67 -15.60 16.10
N SER A 2 15.38 -15.31 15.94
CA SER A 2 14.66 -15.53 14.68
C SER A 2 14.84 -14.31 13.79
N ASN A 3 15.84 -14.35 12.90
CA ASN A 3 15.99 -13.36 11.84
C ASN A 3 15.10 -13.77 10.67
N ALA A 4 13.78 -13.61 10.83
CA ALA A 4 12.86 -13.72 9.71
C ALA A 4 12.75 -12.34 9.06
N ILE A 5 13.64 -12.04 8.11
CA ILE A 5 13.31 -11.06 7.07
C ILE A 5 12.38 -11.81 6.11
N ASP A 6 11.11 -11.97 6.51
CA ASP A 6 10.14 -12.59 5.62
C ASP A 6 9.90 -11.63 4.46
N ASN A 7 10.33 -12.05 3.27
CA ASN A 7 10.08 -11.38 2.00
C ASN A 7 8.60 -11.54 1.62
N GLN A 8 7.70 -10.99 2.44
CA GLN A 8 6.26 -11.12 2.25
C GLN A 8 5.82 -10.21 1.13
N VAL A 9 5.21 -10.81 0.10
CA VAL A 9 4.59 -10.07 -1.00
C VAL A 9 3.09 -10.09 -0.78
N ALA A 10 2.50 -8.93 -0.45
CA ALA A 10 1.06 -8.75 -0.41
C ALA A 10 0.57 -8.16 -1.74
N ARG A 11 -0.53 -8.70 -2.26
CA ARG A 11 -1.28 -8.11 -3.38
C ARG A 11 -2.63 -7.64 -2.88
N ILE A 12 -2.87 -6.35 -2.95
CA ILE A 12 -4.07 -5.69 -2.43
C ILE A 12 -4.75 -4.98 -3.61
N PRO A 13 -6.07 -5.14 -3.82
CA PRO A 13 -6.79 -4.35 -4.80
C PRO A 13 -6.72 -2.86 -4.45
N ILE A 14 -6.39 -2.03 -5.44
CA ILE A 14 -6.19 -0.58 -5.21
C ILE A 14 -7.44 0.14 -4.68
N CYS A 15 -8.63 -0.38 -5.00
CA CYS A 15 -9.91 0.12 -4.51
C CYS A 15 -10.15 -0.09 -3.01
N GLU A 16 -9.53 -1.11 -2.42
CA GLU A 16 -9.59 -1.38 -0.97
C GLU A 16 -8.63 -0.47 -0.19
N ILE A 17 -7.68 0.15 -0.88
CA ILE A 17 -6.63 0.97 -0.27
C ILE A 17 -7.05 2.43 -0.22
N SER A 18 -7.46 2.98 -1.36
CA SER A 18 -7.84 4.38 -1.46
C SER A 18 -8.82 4.62 -2.61
N PRO A 19 -9.95 5.31 -2.37
CA PRO A 19 -10.86 5.74 -3.43
C PRO A 19 -10.19 6.66 -4.45
N ARG A 20 -9.23 7.51 -4.01
CA ARG A 20 -8.50 8.42 -4.90
C ARG A 20 -7.59 7.66 -5.83
N LEU A 21 -6.85 6.68 -5.32
CA LEU A 21 -6.06 5.79 -6.17
C LEU A 21 -6.93 4.93 -7.10
N ALA A 22 -8.12 4.52 -6.66
CA ALA A 22 -9.07 3.79 -7.50
C ALA A 22 -9.56 4.62 -8.71
N GLN A 23 -9.69 5.94 -8.53
CA GLN A 23 -10.09 6.88 -9.58
C GLN A 23 -8.91 7.42 -10.39
N ALA A 24 -7.69 7.37 -9.85
CA ALA A 24 -6.49 7.86 -10.49
C ALA A 24 -6.18 7.12 -11.80
N GLY A 25 -5.70 7.85 -12.80
CA GLY A 25 -5.21 7.32 -14.06
C GLY A 25 -3.85 6.61 -13.93
N GLN A 26 -3.40 5.98 -15.02
CA GLN A 26 -2.15 5.22 -15.02
C GLN A 26 -0.93 6.09 -14.70
N GLN A 27 -0.87 7.31 -15.25
CA GLN A 27 0.24 8.24 -15.02
C GLN A 27 0.29 8.68 -13.55
N GLU A 28 -0.86 9.03 -12.99
CA GLU A 28 -0.99 9.42 -11.58
C GLU A 28 -0.52 8.30 -10.66
N ARG A 29 -0.95 7.06 -10.89
CA ARG A 29 -0.52 5.90 -10.09
C ARG A 29 0.96 5.54 -10.25
N SER A 30 1.55 5.81 -11.41
CA SER A 30 2.94 5.44 -11.70
C SER A 30 3.94 6.43 -11.08
N ILE A 31 3.50 7.65 -10.76
CA ILE A 31 4.33 8.69 -10.16
C ILE A 31 4.06 8.67 -8.65
N TYR A 32 4.94 7.99 -7.92
CA TYR A 32 4.90 7.89 -6.47
C TYR A 32 6.29 8.02 -5.86
N GLN A 33 6.33 8.36 -4.57
CA GLN A 33 7.54 8.55 -3.79
C GLN A 33 7.45 7.71 -2.54
N VAL A 34 8.41 6.81 -2.35
CA VAL A 34 8.52 6.04 -1.11
C VAL A 34 9.25 6.89 -0.08
N SER A 35 8.72 6.96 1.13
CA SER A 35 9.39 7.65 2.23
C SER A 35 10.81 7.08 2.42
N PRO A 36 11.85 7.92 2.54
CA PRO A 36 13.23 7.45 2.77
C PRO A 36 13.37 6.59 4.01
N ALA A 37 12.50 6.80 5.00
CA ALA A 37 12.46 6.03 6.25
C ALA A 37 11.59 4.75 6.15
N GLY A 38 10.95 4.51 5.00
CA GLY A 38 10.15 3.30 4.75
C GLY A 38 8.78 3.29 5.42
N TYR A 39 8.27 4.41 5.92
CA TYR A 39 6.99 4.46 6.65
C TYR A 39 5.75 4.64 5.76
N GLY A 40 5.92 5.02 4.50
CA GLY A 40 4.79 5.25 3.61
C GLY A 40 5.17 5.53 2.16
N ILE A 41 4.14 5.74 1.34
CA ILE A 41 4.20 6.02 -0.09
C ILE A 41 3.30 7.23 -0.35
N HIS A 42 3.81 8.22 -1.07
CA HIS A 42 3.10 9.44 -1.43
C HIS A 42 2.94 9.53 -2.95
N TRP A 43 1.71 9.79 -3.42
CA TRP A 43 1.38 10.09 -4.80
C TRP A 43 1.14 11.60 -4.97
N PRO A 44 2.15 12.35 -5.44
CA PRO A 44 2.09 13.81 -5.48
C PRO A 44 1.06 14.37 -6.48
N LEU A 45 0.70 13.61 -7.52
CA LEU A 45 -0.22 14.08 -8.55
C LEU A 45 -1.68 14.13 -8.10
N ILE A 46 -2.06 13.30 -7.12
CA ILE A 46 -3.42 13.21 -6.60
C ILE A 46 -3.51 13.59 -5.12
N ASP A 47 -2.41 14.11 -4.56
CA ASP A 47 -2.26 14.47 -3.14
C ASP A 47 -2.73 13.36 -2.20
N GLU A 48 -2.21 12.15 -2.43
CA GLU A 48 -2.54 10.96 -1.64
C GLU A 48 -1.31 10.40 -0.94
N ASP A 49 -1.48 10.04 0.32
CA ASP A 49 -0.47 9.40 1.15
C ASP A 49 -0.99 8.09 1.76
N LEU A 50 -0.14 7.07 1.74
CA LEU A 50 -0.42 5.77 2.34
C LEU A 50 0.71 5.37 3.28
N SER A 51 0.36 4.94 4.48
CA SER A 51 1.33 4.38 5.42
C SER A 51 1.52 2.88 5.19
N ILE A 52 2.75 2.39 5.40
CA ILE A 52 3.04 0.96 5.35
C ILE A 52 2.23 0.21 6.42
N GLU A 53 2.05 0.79 7.61
CA GLU A 53 1.18 0.20 8.65
C GLU A 53 -0.28 0.06 8.20
N GLY A 54 -0.82 1.07 7.51
CA GLY A 54 -2.16 1.01 6.93
C GLY A 54 -2.28 -0.10 5.88
N LEU A 55 -1.30 -0.18 4.98
CA LEU A 55 -1.23 -1.24 3.96
C LEU A 55 -1.14 -2.64 4.58
N LEU A 56 -0.32 -2.83 5.62
CA LEU A 56 -0.19 -4.10 6.34
C LEU A 56 -1.47 -4.52 7.04
N LYS A 57 -2.21 -3.57 7.65
CA LYS A 57 -3.52 -3.85 8.25
C LYS A 57 -4.54 -4.31 7.21
N ILE A 58 -4.55 -3.67 6.04
CA ILE A 58 -5.43 -4.05 4.93
C ILE A 58 -5.03 -5.44 4.40
N ALA A 59 -3.74 -5.69 4.19
CA ALA A 59 -3.24 -6.99 3.76
C ALA A 59 -3.67 -8.10 4.71
N GLN A 60 -3.52 -7.89 6.02
CA GLN A 60 -3.98 -8.82 7.05
C GLN A 60 -5.49 -9.04 6.98
N LYS A 61 -6.29 -7.96 6.92
CA LYS A 61 -7.75 -8.05 6.79
C LYS A 61 -8.19 -8.88 5.58
N LEU A 62 -7.54 -8.71 4.43
CA LEU A 62 -7.84 -9.47 3.22
C LEU A 62 -7.36 -10.92 3.29
N SER A 63 -6.20 -11.18 3.90
CA SER A 63 -5.68 -12.55 4.09
C SER A 63 -6.54 -13.37 5.06
N VAL A 64 -7.21 -12.71 6.01
CA VAL A 64 -8.08 -13.35 7.01
C VAL A 64 -9.52 -13.51 6.51
N THR A 65 -9.82 -13.13 5.26
CA THR A 65 -11.10 -13.48 4.62
C THR A 65 -11.05 -14.95 4.16
N THR A 66 -11.01 -15.87 5.12
CA THR A 66 -11.29 -17.29 4.93
C THR A 66 -12.49 -17.63 5.81
N VAL A 67 -13.65 -17.73 5.15
CA VAL A 67 -14.97 -18.27 5.56
C VAL A 67 -15.64 -17.75 6.84
#